data_AF-A0A2X3BFI7-F1
#
_entry.id   AF-A0A2X3BFI7-F1
#
_cell.length_a   1.000
_cell.length_b   1.000
_cell.length_c   1.000
_cell.angle_alpha   90.00
_cell.angle_beta   90.00
_cell.angle_gamma   90.00
#
_symmetry.space_group_name_H-M   'P 1'
#
loop_
_entity.id
_entity.type
_entity.pdbx_description
1 polymer ?
#
loop_
_entity_poly.entity_id
_entity_poly.type
_entity_poly.pdbx_seq_one_letter_code
_entity_poly.pdbx_strand_id
1 'polypeptide(L)'
;MRQGDGYKFRGRGIKQLTGREHYTKFSKYAKNKNWIDTDDYFVNNPDSITTDGKFALLSAVYFWNSKELYKIADTQNENNTNEIVKQITKKVNGGENALSDRQQVFHKIQSSKIFEEFLDKRKII
;
A
#
# COMPACT_ATOMS: atom_id res chain seq x y z
N MET A 1 0.41 6.37 -23.23
CA MET A 1 -0.94 6.40 -22.60
C MET A 1 -1.96 6.19 -23.71
N ARG A 2 -2.94 5.30 -23.53
CA ARG A 2 -4.00 5.06 -24.54
C ARG A 2 -5.23 5.92 -24.22
N GLN A 3 -6.03 6.24 -25.23
CA GLN A 3 -7.33 6.89 -25.01
C GLN A 3 -8.17 6.04 -24.03
N GLY A 4 -8.80 6.70 -23.05
CA GLY A 4 -9.57 6.03 -22.00
C GLY A 4 -8.76 5.53 -20.80
N ASP A 5 -7.42 5.53 -20.85
CA ASP A 5 -6.59 5.07 -19.73
C ASP A 5 -6.79 5.92 -18.46
N GLY A 6 -7.05 7.22 -18.60
CA GLY A 6 -7.26 8.11 -17.47
C GLY A 6 -8.45 7.69 -16.60
N TYR A 7 -9.59 7.40 -17.22
CA TYR A 7 -10.76 6.92 -16.50
C TYR A 7 -10.59 5.46 -16.06
N LYS A 8 -10.12 4.59 -16.95
CA LYS A 8 -10.01 3.15 -16.67
C LYS A 8 -9.04 2.85 -15.53
N PHE A 9 -7.89 3.51 -15.49
CA PHE A 9 -6.81 3.28 -14.50
C PHE A 9 -6.63 4.46 -13.53
N ARG A 10 -7.73 5.14 -13.19
CA ARG A 10 -7.75 6.12 -12.09
C ARG A 10 -7.36 5.50 -10.74
N GLY A 11 -7.04 6.36 -9.77
CA GLY A 11 -6.69 5.94 -8.41
C GLY A 11 -7.78 5.09 -7.74
N ARG A 12 -7.39 3.93 -7.19
CA ARG A 12 -8.27 3.04 -6.41
C ARG A 12 -7.55 2.41 -5.21
N GLY A 13 -8.32 1.94 -4.24
CA GLY A 13 -7.81 1.25 -3.05
C GLY A 13 -7.09 2.16 -2.05
N ILE A 14 -6.52 1.55 -1.01
CA ILE A 14 -5.95 2.25 0.15
C ILE A 14 -4.78 3.17 -0.24
N LYS A 15 -3.91 2.72 -1.15
CA LYS A 15 -2.71 3.48 -1.58
C LYS A 15 -2.95 4.35 -2.83
N GLN A 16 -4.17 4.36 -3.37
CA GLN A 16 -4.52 5.04 -4.62
C GLN A 16 -3.68 4.54 -5.81
N LEU A 17 -3.75 3.23 -6.10
CA LEU A 17 -3.07 2.62 -7.24
C LEU A 17 -3.58 3.25 -8.55
N THR A 18 -2.68 3.82 -9.34
CA THR A 18 -3.02 4.68 -10.49
C THR A 18 -2.16 4.33 -11.70
N GLY A 19 -2.75 4.40 -12.90
CA GLY A 19 -2.06 4.22 -14.18
C GLY A 19 -1.96 2.76 -14.62
N ARG A 20 -2.13 2.53 -15.93
CA ARG A 20 -2.16 1.18 -16.54
C ARG A 20 -0.98 0.31 -16.11
N GLU A 21 0.23 0.88 -16.11
CA GLU A 21 1.45 0.16 -15.72
C GLU A 21 1.33 -0.48 -14.33
N HIS A 22 0.81 0.25 -13.35
CA HIS A 22 0.68 -0.22 -11.99
C HIS A 22 -0.40 -1.30 -11.84
N TYR A 23 -1.53 -1.18 -12.57
CA TYR A 23 -2.54 -2.24 -12.62
C TYR A 23 -2.00 -3.53 -13.26
N THR A 24 -1.21 -3.40 -14.33
CA THR A 24 -0.55 -4.55 -14.97
C THR A 24 0.46 -5.20 -14.04
N LYS A 25 1.34 -4.42 -13.40
CA LYS A 25 2.34 -4.97 -12.46
C LYS A 25 1.69 -5.59 -11.23
N PHE A 26 0.61 -5.00 -10.71
CA PHE A 26 -0.13 -5.58 -9.60
C PHE A 26 -0.79 -6.91 -9.99
N SER A 27 -1.40 -7.01 -11.18
CA SER A 27 -1.99 -8.27 -11.66
C SER A 27 -0.96 -9.39 -11.74
N LYS A 28 0.21 -9.12 -12.33
CA LYS A 28 1.32 -10.09 -12.39
C LYS A 28 1.82 -10.48 -11.00
N TYR A 29 1.98 -9.50 -10.11
CA TYR A 29 2.40 -9.77 -8.72
C TYR A 29 1.39 -10.64 -7.99
N ALA A 30 0.10 -10.32 -8.09
CA ALA A 30 -0.97 -11.07 -7.44
C ALA A 30 -1.10 -12.49 -8.00
N LYS A 31 -0.92 -12.68 -9.32
CA LYS A 31 -0.84 -14.02 -9.93
C LYS A 31 0.34 -14.82 -9.37
N ASN A 32 1.53 -14.22 -9.30
CA ASN A 32 2.72 -14.87 -8.73
C ASN A 32 2.59 -15.21 -7.24
N LYS A 33 1.68 -14.54 -6.53
CA LYS A 33 1.33 -14.82 -5.13
C LYS A 33 0.12 -15.76 -4.98
N ASN A 34 -0.41 -16.29 -6.09
CA ASN A 34 -1.61 -17.14 -6.11
C ASN A 34 -2.85 -16.45 -5.49
N TRP A 35 -2.96 -15.13 -5.60
CA TRP A 35 -4.12 -14.37 -5.12
C TRP A 35 -5.26 -14.30 -6.14
N ILE A 36 -4.94 -14.52 -7.41
CA ILE A 36 -5.83 -14.45 -8.58
C ILE A 36 -5.34 -15.44 -9.66
N ASP A 37 -6.20 -15.73 -10.64
CA ASP A 37 -5.95 -16.77 -11.65
C ASP A 37 -5.29 -16.28 -12.94
N THR A 38 -5.40 -15.01 -13.30
CA THR A 38 -4.79 -14.45 -14.52
C THR A 38 -3.80 -13.35 -14.19
N ASP A 39 -2.81 -13.13 -15.05
CA ASP A 39 -1.77 -12.10 -14.86
C ASP A 39 -2.21 -10.70 -15.32
N ASP A 40 -3.46 -10.56 -15.77
CA ASP A 40 -4.09 -9.34 -16.27
C ASP A 40 -5.41 -8.98 -15.57
N TYR A 41 -5.79 -9.69 -14.49
CA TYR A 41 -7.09 -9.56 -13.84
C TYR A 41 -7.47 -8.11 -13.51
N PHE A 42 -6.59 -7.32 -12.89
CA PHE A 42 -6.90 -5.93 -12.53
C PHE A 42 -6.85 -4.98 -13.73
N VAL A 43 -6.23 -5.38 -14.85
CA VAL A 43 -6.31 -4.61 -16.11
C VAL A 43 -7.70 -4.72 -16.72
N ASN A 44 -8.31 -5.91 -16.62
CA ASN A 44 -9.64 -6.20 -17.15
C ASN A 44 -10.75 -5.80 -16.17
N ASN A 45 -10.48 -5.89 -14.87
CA ASN A 45 -11.42 -5.65 -13.78
C ASN A 45 -10.91 -4.56 -12.81
N PRO A 46 -10.57 -3.34 -13.27
CA PRO A 46 -9.94 -2.34 -12.42
C PRO A 46 -10.82 -1.91 -11.24
N ASP A 47 -12.14 -1.92 -11.39
CA ASP A 47 -13.08 -1.53 -10.33
C ASP A 47 -13.13 -2.53 -9.17
N SER A 48 -12.64 -3.76 -9.35
CA SER A 48 -12.55 -4.76 -8.27
C SER A 48 -11.66 -4.30 -7.10
N ILE A 49 -10.68 -3.43 -7.35
CA ILE A 49 -9.85 -2.81 -6.30
C ILE A 49 -10.68 -1.89 -5.38
N THR A 50 -11.79 -1.35 -5.87
CA THR A 50 -12.71 -0.52 -5.08
C THR A 50 -13.80 -1.35 -4.42
N THR A 51 -14.35 -2.34 -5.12
CA THR A 51 -15.52 -3.09 -4.65
C THR A 51 -15.18 -4.27 -3.76
N ASP A 52 -13.93 -4.76 -3.78
CA ASP A 52 -13.46 -5.85 -2.93
C ASP A 52 -12.40 -5.33 -1.93
N GLY A 53 -12.73 -5.36 -0.64
CA GLY A 53 -11.83 -4.92 0.44
C GLY A 53 -10.52 -5.70 0.52
N LYS A 54 -10.52 -7.00 0.16
CA LYS A 54 -9.29 -7.81 0.06
C LYS A 54 -8.41 -7.26 -1.04
N PHE A 55 -8.94 -6.96 -2.23
CA PHE A 55 -8.16 -6.39 -3.32
C PHE A 55 -7.70 -4.95 -3.04
N ALA A 56 -8.51 -4.16 -2.33
CA ALA A 56 -8.10 -2.84 -1.85
C ALA A 56 -6.86 -2.95 -0.96
N LEU A 57 -6.84 -3.87 0.02
CA LEU A 57 -5.71 -4.13 0.90
C LEU A 57 -4.49 -4.68 0.15
N LEU A 58 -4.69 -5.73 -0.65
CA LEU A 58 -3.60 -6.37 -1.39
C LEU A 58 -2.93 -5.42 -2.40
N SER A 59 -3.65 -4.45 -2.94
CA SER A 59 -3.07 -3.41 -3.80
C SER A 59 -2.07 -2.53 -3.05
N ALA A 60 -2.34 -2.21 -1.77
CA ALA A 60 -1.42 -1.48 -0.91
C ALA A 60 -0.23 -2.33 -0.48
N VAL A 61 -0.45 -3.60 -0.13
CA VAL A 61 0.62 -4.57 0.18
C VAL A 61 1.56 -4.75 -1.02
N TYR A 62 1.01 -4.88 -2.24
CA TYR A 62 1.81 -4.93 -3.46
C TYR A 62 2.70 -3.69 -3.59
N PHE A 63 2.14 -2.48 -3.45
CA PHE A 63 2.93 -1.26 -3.54
C PHE A 63 4.05 -1.25 -2.50
N TRP A 64 3.71 -1.54 -1.24
CA TRP A 64 4.63 -1.59 -0.12
C TRP A 64 5.81 -2.54 -0.37
N ASN A 65 5.53 -3.76 -0.83
CA ASN A 65 6.54 -4.77 -1.12
C ASN A 65 7.36 -4.42 -2.37
N SER A 66 6.72 -3.94 -3.43
CA SER A 66 7.41 -3.58 -4.69
C SER A 66 8.41 -2.44 -4.54
N LYS A 67 8.25 -1.61 -3.51
CA LYS A 67 9.13 -0.50 -3.15
C LYS A 67 10.07 -0.83 -1.99
N GLU A 68 9.98 -2.06 -1.48
CA GLU A 68 10.73 -2.59 -0.34
C GLU A 68 10.62 -1.69 0.91
N LEU A 69 9.45 -1.09 1.14
CA LEU A 69 9.28 -0.10 2.22
C LEU A 69 9.41 -0.71 3.61
N TYR A 70 9.15 -2.02 3.74
CA TYR A 70 9.40 -2.77 4.96
C TYR A 70 10.85 -2.67 5.40
N LYS A 71 11.84 -2.68 4.48
CA LYS A 71 13.25 -2.54 4.84
C LYS A 71 13.56 -1.22 5.55
N ILE A 72 12.84 -0.15 5.24
CA ILE A 72 12.96 1.14 5.93
C ILE A 72 12.20 1.10 7.26
N ALA A 73 10.97 0.60 7.23
CA ALA A 73 10.14 0.49 8.42
C ALA A 73 10.79 -0.37 9.52
N ASP A 74 11.46 -1.46 9.16
CA ASP A 74 12.13 -2.38 10.08
C ASP A 74 13.37 -1.76 10.76
N THR A 75 13.83 -0.58 10.31
CA THR A 75 14.89 0.20 10.98
C THR A 75 14.35 1.18 12.02
N GLN A 76 13.02 1.22 12.21
CA GLN A 76 12.38 2.13 13.15
C GLN A 76 12.70 1.76 14.60
N ASN A 77 12.98 2.79 15.39
CA ASN A 77 13.08 2.77 16.83
C ASN A 77 12.49 4.06 17.41
N GLU A 78 12.47 4.17 18.73
CA GLU A 78 11.92 5.30 19.46
C GLU A 78 12.57 6.65 19.08
N ASN A 79 13.83 6.64 18.62
CA ASN A 79 14.62 7.85 18.35
C ASN A 79 14.53 8.33 16.89
N ASN A 80 14.03 7.52 15.95
CA ASN A 80 14.05 7.85 14.51
C ASN A 80 12.67 7.81 13.82
N THR A 81 11.59 7.61 14.57
CA THR A 81 10.22 7.45 14.02
C THR A 81 9.84 8.48 12.96
N ASN A 82 10.05 9.78 13.23
CA ASN A 82 9.72 10.85 12.28
C ASN A 82 10.54 10.80 10.99
N GLU A 83 11.80 10.38 11.07
CA GLU A 83 12.70 10.23 9.93
C GLU A 83 12.29 9.01 9.08
N ILE A 84 11.89 7.91 9.71
CA ILE A 84 11.33 6.74 9.00
C ILE A 84 10.07 7.11 8.23
N VAL A 85 9.12 7.81 8.88
CA VAL A 85 7.90 8.29 8.21
C VAL A 85 8.24 9.21 7.03
N LYS A 86 9.25 10.06 7.16
CA LYS A 86 9.73 10.94 6.08
C LYS A 86 10.31 10.16 4.90
N GLN A 87 11.20 9.20 5.15
CA GLN A 87 11.79 8.37 4.08
C GLN A 87 10.72 7.58 3.32
N ILE A 88 9.76 6.99 4.02
CA ILE A 88 8.62 6.30 3.42
C ILE A 88 7.75 7.28 2.63
N THR A 89 7.45 8.46 3.18
CA THR A 89 6.66 9.50 2.50
C THR A 89 7.29 9.91 1.16
N LYS A 90 8.61 10.11 1.13
CA LYS A 90 9.35 10.41 -0.12
C LYS A 90 9.20 9.32 -1.16
N LYS A 91 9.30 8.05 -0.78
CA LYS A 91 9.10 6.93 -1.72
C LYS A 91 7.65 6.77 -2.18
N VAL A 92 6.69 7.15 -1.34
CA VAL A 92 5.25 7.05 -1.59
C VAL A 92 4.75 8.14 -2.55
N ASN A 93 5.22 9.39 -2.38
CA ASN A 93 4.70 10.57 -3.07
C ASN A 93 5.74 11.29 -3.95
N GLY A 94 7.00 10.86 -3.98
CA GLY A 94 8.08 11.56 -4.69
C GLY A 94 8.58 12.83 -4.00
N GLY A 95 8.07 13.15 -2.81
CA GLY A 95 8.38 14.36 -2.04
C GLY A 95 7.80 14.31 -0.63
N GLU A 96 7.79 15.44 0.06
CA GLU A 96 7.34 15.55 1.47
C GLU A 96 5.89 16.04 1.60
N ASN A 97 5.09 15.92 0.54
CA ASN A 97 3.68 16.33 0.54
C ASN A 97 2.90 15.60 1.64
N ALA A 98 2.25 16.40 2.51
CA ALA A 98 1.52 15.97 3.69
C ALA A 98 2.38 15.20 4.74
N LEU A 99 3.70 15.48 4.80
CA LEU A 99 4.58 14.81 5.76
C LEU A 99 4.16 15.03 7.22
N SER A 100 3.81 16.26 7.60
CA SER A 100 3.39 16.57 8.97
C SER A 100 2.15 15.76 9.37
N ASP A 101 1.13 15.72 8.51
CA ASP A 101 -0.08 14.94 8.75
C ASP A 101 0.21 13.44 8.90
N ARG A 102 1.13 12.90 8.08
CA ARG A 102 1.54 11.48 8.16
C ARG A 102 2.25 11.17 9.47
N GLN A 103 3.12 12.06 9.94
CA GLN A 103 3.79 11.91 11.23
C GLN A 103 2.78 11.96 12.38
N GLN A 104 1.85 12.92 12.35
CA GLN A 104 0.79 13.04 13.37
C GLN A 104 -0.09 11.78 13.42
N VAL A 105 -0.55 11.29 12.26
CA VAL A 105 -1.36 10.07 12.19
C VAL A 105 -0.59 8.84 12.69
N PHE A 106 0.69 8.72 12.34
CA PHE A 106 1.54 7.62 12.84
C PHE A 106 1.62 7.62 14.37
N HIS A 107 1.94 8.77 14.97
CA HIS A 107 2.02 8.91 16.43
C HIS A 107 0.68 8.64 17.12
N LYS A 108 -0.43 9.09 16.51
CA LYS A 108 -1.77 8.80 17.02
C LYS A 108 -2.04 7.29 17.04
N ILE A 109 -1.74 6.58 15.94
CA ILE A 109 -1.94 5.13 15.85
C ILE A 109 -1.06 4.39 16.87
N GLN A 110 0.21 4.79 17.00
CA GLN A 110 1.16 4.19 17.94
C GLN A 110 0.73 4.38 19.40
N SER A 111 0.38 5.62 19.78
CA SER A 111 -0.06 5.95 21.15
C SER A 111 -1.42 5.37 21.52
N SER A 112 -2.33 5.24 20.54
CA SER A 112 -3.64 4.61 20.74
C SER A 112 -3.55 3.08 20.82
N LYS A 113 -2.36 2.50 20.59
CA LYS A 113 -2.11 1.06 20.66
C LYS A 113 -3.10 0.20 19.86
N ILE A 114 -3.59 0.74 18.75
CA ILE A 114 -4.65 0.12 17.92
C ILE A 114 -4.26 -1.30 17.48
N PHE A 115 -2.96 -1.56 17.32
CA PHE A 115 -2.46 -2.86 16.87
C PHE A 115 -1.95 -3.77 17.98
N GLU A 116 -2.04 -3.39 19.27
CA GLU A 116 -1.49 -4.18 20.38
C GLU A 116 -2.13 -5.57 20.47
N GLU A 117 -3.42 -5.69 20.13
CA GLU A 117 -4.12 -6.98 20.08
C GLU A 117 -3.58 -7.95 19.02
N PHE A 118 -2.98 -7.44 17.93
CA PHE A 118 -2.37 -8.24 16.87
C PHE A 118 -0.92 -8.62 17.16
N LEU A 119 -0.30 -7.98 18.17
CA LEU A 119 1.08 -8.28 18.58
C LEU A 119 1.15 -9.41 19.61
N ASP A 120 0.05 -9.72 20.31
CA ASP A 120 0.00 -10.86 21.22
C ASP A 120 -0.14 -12.18 20.42
N LYS A 121 1.01 -12.80 20.13
CA LYS A 121 1.12 -14.08 19.41
C LYS A 121 0.41 -15.25 20.10
N ARG A 122 -0.14 -15.08 21.31
CA ARG A 122 -0.85 -16.12 22.07
C ARG A 122 -2.35 -16.23 21.72
N LYS A 123 -2.91 -15.35 20.90
CA LYS A 123 -4.35 -15.35 20.54
C LYS A 123 -4.66 -15.89 19.13
N ILE A 124 -3.64 -16.29 18.37
CA ILE A 124 -3.80 -16.85 17.03
C ILE A 124 -3.33 -18.31 17.10
N ILE A 125 -4.13 -19.15 17.74
CA ILE A 125 -4.07 -20.61 17.66
C ILE A 125 -5.49 -21.11 17.45
#